data_AF-A0A3M2UAD4-F1
#
_entry.id   AF-A0A3M2UAD4-F1
#
_cell.length_a   1.000
_cell.length_b   1.000
_cell.length_c   1.000
_cell.angle_alpha   90.00
_cell.angle_beta   90.00
_cell.angle_gamma   90.00
#
_symmetry.space_group_name_H-M   'P 1'
#
loop_
_entity.id
_entity.type
_entity.pdbx_description
1 polymer ?
#
loop_
_entity_poly.entity_id
_entity_poly.type
_entity_poly.pdbx_seq_one_letter_code
_entity_poly.pdbx_strand_id
1 'polypeptide(L)'
;YYWAPDTLKWEQLEIGYTDFLSWALSDRIALFYDGLRWEGWRSDLEALGSDQCFSFFPYLWTQEGSIERSSRAMIDVIEQFEMNVDLSRQ
;
A
#
# COMPACT_ATOMS: atom_id res chain seq x y z
N TYR A 1 6.60 12.91 -0.38
CA TYR A 1 5.30 12.58 0.23
C TYR A 1 4.95 11.16 -0.14
N TYR A 2 4.29 10.43 0.75
CA TYR A 2 3.82 9.06 0.56
C TYR A 2 2.31 9.03 0.78
N TRP A 3 1.56 8.33 -0.08
CA TRP A 3 0.12 8.17 0.11
C TRP A 3 -0.14 6.83 0.80
N ALA A 4 -0.47 6.90 2.09
CA ALA A 4 -0.53 5.70 2.93
C ALA A 4 -1.87 4.95 2.78
N PRO A 5 -1.83 3.60 2.69
CA PRO A 5 -3.03 2.78 2.46
C PRO A 5 -3.93 2.64 3.69
N ASP A 6 -3.47 3.03 4.86
CA ASP A 6 -4.18 2.97 6.15
C ASP A 6 -4.74 4.33 6.60
N THR A 7 -4.24 5.44 6.05
CA THR A 7 -4.76 6.78 6.37
C THR A 7 -5.44 7.48 5.20
N LEU A 8 -5.20 7.01 3.97
CA LEU A 8 -5.58 7.67 2.72
C LEU A 8 -5.10 9.12 2.62
N LYS A 9 -4.02 9.48 3.33
CA LYS A 9 -3.45 10.83 3.36
C LYS A 9 -2.04 10.88 2.79
N TRP A 10 -1.68 12.04 2.26
CA TRP A 10 -0.32 12.35 1.89
C TRP A 10 0.51 12.67 3.13
N GLU A 11 1.47 11.81 3.43
CA GLU A 11 2.36 11.92 4.57
C GLU A 11 3.72 12.48 4.14
N GLN A 12 4.26 13.40 4.93
CA GLN A 12 5.59 13.96 4.71
C GLN A 12 6.63 12.94 5.13
N LEU A 13 7.52 12.58 4.19
CA LEU A 13 8.66 11.73 4.48
C LEU A 13 9.84 12.52 5.06
N GLU A 14 9.73 13.85 5.12
CA GLU A 14 10.76 14.78 5.63
C GLU A 14 12.16 14.61 5.00
N ILE A 15 12.22 14.10 3.76
CA ILE A 15 13.47 13.88 3.02
C ILE A 15 13.49 14.66 1.69
N GLY A 16 14.69 15.08 1.29
CA GLY A 16 14.95 15.71 -0.01
C GLY A 16 15.01 14.69 -1.16
N TYR A 17 15.09 15.17 -2.40
CA TYR A 17 15.09 14.32 -3.60
C TYR A 17 16.24 13.30 -3.64
N THR A 18 17.47 13.74 -3.36
CA THR A 18 18.66 12.85 -3.39
C THR A 18 18.59 11.79 -2.31
N ASP A 19 18.09 12.14 -1.13
CA ASP A 19 17.88 11.20 -0.02
C ASP A 19 16.76 10.22 -0.35
N PHE A 20 15.69 10.68 -1.00
CA PHE A 20 14.60 9.83 -1.49
C PHE A 20 15.11 8.78 -2.48
N LEU A 21 15.90 9.16 -3.49
CA LEU A 21 16.47 8.19 -4.43
C LEU A 21 17.41 7.19 -3.74
N SER A 22 18.27 7.69 -2.86
CA SER A 22 19.20 6.85 -2.09
C SER A 22 18.45 5.86 -1.20
N TRP A 23 17.35 6.30 -0.59
CA TRP A 23 16.46 5.48 0.23
C TRP A 23 15.71 4.44 -0.62
N ALA A 24 15.07 4.86 -1.71
CA ALA A 24 14.23 4.00 -2.57
C ALA A 24 15.03 2.88 -3.24
N LEU A 25 16.32 3.10 -3.49
CA LEU A 25 17.25 2.13 -4.07
C LEU A 25 18.03 1.33 -3.01
N SER A 26 17.68 1.46 -1.73
CA SER A 26 18.32 0.74 -0.63
C SER A 26 17.36 -0.25 0.02
N ASP A 27 17.91 -1.15 0.85
CA ASP A 27 17.13 -2.10 1.65
C ASP A 27 16.19 -1.42 2.67
N ARG A 28 16.31 -0.11 2.87
CA ARG A 28 15.43 0.66 3.76
C ARG A 28 13.98 0.65 3.28
N ILE A 29 13.74 0.46 1.98
CA ILE A 29 12.38 0.28 1.47
C ILE A 29 11.73 -0.98 2.06
N ALA A 30 12.52 -2.02 2.32
CA ALA A 30 12.00 -3.24 2.92
C ALA A 30 11.58 -3.04 4.38
N LEU A 31 12.31 -2.22 5.14
CA LEU A 31 11.97 -1.85 6.51
C LEU A 31 10.74 -0.93 6.57
N PHE A 32 10.61 -0.01 5.61
CA PHE A 32 9.48 0.91 5.55
C PHE A 32 8.14 0.18 5.36
N TYR A 33 8.12 -0.90 4.57
CA TYR A 33 6.93 -1.70 4.30
C TYR A 33 6.79 -2.94 5.20
N ASP A 34 7.59 -3.07 6.27
CA ASP A 34 7.62 -4.29 7.10
C ASP A 34 6.25 -4.62 7.74
N GLY A 35 5.48 -3.60 8.12
CA GLY A 35 4.13 -3.76 8.66
C GLY A 35 3.01 -3.89 7.62
N LEU A 36 3.32 -3.80 6.33
CA LEU A 36 2.36 -3.84 5.22
C LEU A 36 2.45 -5.14 4.39
N ARG A 37 3.22 -6.12 4.88
CA ARG A 37 3.41 -7.43 4.26
C ARG A 37 2.76 -8.49 5.14
N TRP A 38 1.98 -9.37 4.51
CA TRP A 38 1.35 -10.52 5.17
C TRP A 38 2.15 -11.81 4.92
N GLU A 39 1.85 -12.87 5.66
CA GLU A 39 2.46 -14.17 5.39
C GLU A 39 2.15 -14.65 3.96
N GLY A 40 3.18 -14.97 3.18
CA GLY A 40 3.02 -15.45 1.80
C GLY A 40 2.92 -14.35 0.73
N TRP A 41 3.03 -13.06 1.08
CA TRP A 41 2.89 -11.92 0.15
C TRP A 41 3.73 -12.02 -1.14
N ARG A 42 4.90 -12.66 -1.08
CA ARG A 42 5.77 -12.86 -2.26
C ARG A 42 5.13 -13.79 -3.29
N SER A 43 4.52 -14.89 -2.85
CA SER A 43 3.84 -15.84 -3.75
C SER A 43 2.60 -15.21 -4.37
N ASP A 44 1.85 -14.42 -3.58
CA ASP A 44 0.67 -13.72 -4.08
C ASP A 44 1.07 -12.66 -5.12
N LEU A 45 2.18 -11.94 -4.90
CA LEU A 45 2.72 -10.99 -5.87
C LEU A 45 3.17 -11.66 -7.17
N GLU A 46 3.74 -12.87 -7.11
CA GLU A 46 4.13 -13.60 -8.33
C GLU A 46 2.93 -13.95 -9.21
N ALA A 47 1.75 -14.11 -8.62
CA ALA A 47 0.50 -14.38 -9.33
C ALA A 47 -0.22 -13.10 -9.80
N LEU A 48 0.21 -11.92 -9.33
CA LEU A 48 -0.45 -10.65 -9.60
C LEU A 48 -0.16 -10.15 -11.03
N GLY A 49 -1.22 -9.73 -11.74
CA GLY A 49 -1.07 -9.04 -13.03
C GLY A 49 -0.34 -7.70 -12.88
N SER A 50 0.32 -7.24 -13.95
CA SER A 50 1.06 -5.97 -13.95
C SER A 50 0.17 -4.73 -13.77
N ASP A 51 -1.13 -4.88 -14.03
CA ASP A 51 -2.20 -3.89 -13.93
C ASP A 51 -3.08 -4.11 -12.69
N GLN A 52 -2.71 -5.04 -11.81
CA GLN A 52 -3.50 -5.38 -10.64
C GLN A 52 -2.84 -4.96 -9.33
N CYS A 53 -3.66 -4.84 -8.28
CA CYS A 53 -3.21 -4.64 -6.91
C CYS A 53 -4.11 -5.42 -5.93
N PHE A 54 -3.73 -5.41 -4.65
CA PHE A 54 -4.53 -6.03 -3.60
C PHE A 54 -5.46 -5.01 -2.95
N SER A 55 -6.76 -5.29 -3.01
CA SER A 55 -7.78 -4.64 -2.20
C SER A 55 -8.02 -5.44 -0.91
N PHE A 56 -8.34 -4.74 0.17
CA PHE A 56 -8.54 -5.32 1.50
C PHE A 56 -9.95 -5.04 1.99
N PHE A 57 -10.62 -6.06 2.55
CA PHE A 57 -11.90 -5.90 3.23
C PHE A 57 -11.95 -6.69 4.55
N PRO A 58 -12.22 -6.07 5.72
CA PRO A 58 -12.40 -4.63 5.92
C PRO A 58 -11.20 -3.78 5.49
N TYR A 59 -11.44 -2.55 5.06
CA TYR A 59 -10.39 -1.67 4.52
C TYR A 59 -9.35 -1.33 5.59
N LEU A 60 -8.09 -1.17 5.17
CA LEU A 60 -6.97 -0.92 6.09
C LEU A 60 -7.09 0.41 6.86
N TRP A 61 -7.88 1.36 6.35
CA TRP A 61 -8.15 2.64 7.00
C TRP A 61 -9.35 2.64 7.95
N THR A 62 -9.99 1.48 8.17
CA THR A 62 -11.02 1.33 9.21
C THR A 62 -10.45 0.67 10.46
N GLN A 63 -11.16 0.77 11.60
CA GLN A 63 -10.70 0.19 12.87
C GLN A 63 -10.60 -1.35 12.81
N GLU A 64 -11.41 -1.97 11.95
CA GLU A 64 -11.49 -3.41 11.74
C GLU A 64 -10.46 -3.92 10.71
N GLY A 65 -9.83 -3.02 9.97
CA GLY A 65 -8.84 -3.33 8.94
C GLY A 65 -7.58 -3.97 9.51
N SER A 66 -7.06 -4.99 8.82
CA SER A 66 -5.83 -5.65 9.20
C SER A 66 -5.15 -6.28 8.00
N ILE A 67 -3.84 -6.04 7.85
CA ILE A 67 -3.04 -6.69 6.79
C ILE A 67 -3.13 -8.21 6.85
N GLU A 68 -3.14 -8.79 8.06
CA GLU A 68 -3.19 -10.24 8.24
C GLU A 68 -4.61 -10.81 8.11
N ARG A 69 -5.61 -10.13 8.70
CA ARG A 69 -6.96 -10.69 8.89
C ARG A 69 -7.97 -10.26 7.84
N SER A 70 -7.79 -9.09 7.22
CA SER A 70 -8.71 -8.66 6.17
C SER A 70 -8.61 -9.61 4.98
N SER A 71 -9.76 -9.88 4.36
CA SER A 71 -9.79 -10.60 3.10
C SER A 71 -9.12 -9.76 2.03
N ARG A 72 -8.39 -10.42 1.13
CA ARG A 72 -7.66 -9.80 0.03
C ARG A 72 -8.27 -10.21 -1.31
N ALA A 73 -8.37 -9.27 -2.24
CA ALA A 73 -8.79 -9.53 -3.61
C ALA A 73 -7.81 -8.85 -4.58
N MET A 74 -7.48 -9.52 -5.68
CA MET A 74 -6.72 -8.92 -6.78
C MET A 74 -7.70 -8.17 -7.68
N ILE A 75 -7.53 -6.85 -7.80
CA ILE A 75 -8.39 -6.00 -8.62
C ILE A 75 -7.55 -5.08 -9.52
N ASP A 76 -8.18 -4.40 -10.46
CA ASP A 76 -7.52 -3.43 -11.32
C ASP A 76 -6.97 -2.26 -10.49
N VAL A 77 -5.73 -1.85 -10.77
CA VAL A 77 -5.04 -0.80 -10.01
C VAL A 77 -5.71 0.56 -10.18
N ILE A 78 -6.32 0.84 -11.33
CA ILE A 78 -7.05 2.08 -11.59
C ILE A 78 -8.34 2.08 -10.78
N GLU A 79 -9.08 0.98 -10.75
CA GLU A 79 -10.29 0.85 -9.94
C GLU A 79 -9.99 1.08 -8.45
N GLN A 80 -8.95 0.44 -7.91
CA GLN A 80 -8.53 0.67 -6.52
C GLN A 80 -8.12 2.13 -6.27
N PHE A 81 -7.39 2.73 -7.21
CA PHE A 81 -6.92 4.11 -7.09
C PHE A 81 -8.08 5.10 -7.06
N GLU A 82 -9.03 4.98 -7.99
CA GLU A 82 -10.20 5.84 -8.09
C GLU A 82 -11.06 5.73 -6.81
N MET A 83 -11.30 4.51 -6.32
CA MET A 83 -11.99 4.29 -5.05
C MET A 83 -11.30 4.99 -3.88
N ASN A 84 -9.97 4.85 -3.76
CA ASN A 84 -9.21 5.50 -2.69
C ASN A 84 -9.26 7.03 -2.77
N VAL A 85 -9.19 7.59 -3.98
CA VAL A 85 -9.31 9.04 -4.20
C VAL A 85 -10.68 9.53 -3.77
N ASP A 86 -11.75 8.85 -4.17
CA ASP A 86 -13.13 9.26 -3.86
C ASP A 86 -13.43 9.14 -2.37
N LEU A 87 -12.89 8.13 -1.68
CA LEU A 87 -13.05 7.96 -0.24
C LEU A 87 -12.21 8.96 0.57
N SER A 88 -11.04 9.37 0.07
CA SER A 88 -10.20 10.38 0.75
C SER A 88 -10.82 11.79 0.78
N ARG A 89 -11.83 12.03 -0.07
CA ARG A 89 -12.51 13.32 -0.22
C ARG A 89 -13.76 13.46 0.65
N GLN A 90 -14.24 12.35 1.23
CA GLN A 90 -15.42 12.30 2.09
C GLN A 90 -15.03 12.54 3.56
#